data_AF-A0A534XRF8-F1
#
_entry.id   AF-A0A534XRF8-F1
#
_cell.length_a   1.000
_cell.length_b   1.000
_cell.length_c   1.000
_cell.angle_alpha   90.00
_cell.angle_beta   90.00
_cell.angle_gamma   90.00
#
_symmetry.space_group_name_H-M   'P 1'
#
loop_
_entity.id
_entity.type
_entity.pdbx_description
1 polymer ?
#
loop_
_entity_poly.entity_id
_entity_poly.type
_entity_poly.pdbx_seq_one_letter_code
_entity_poly.pdbx_strand_id
1 'polypeptide(L)'
;DLQGLNKEDTAKRYGADQVKLWRRSYDVPPPNGESLELTAKRTLPFFDRCIAGDLRQGKNVLVVAHGNSNRSIVMRLDQLTGEQVVALELATGAPLVYEIADDGATVKSKRVLG
;
A
#
# COMPACT_ATOMS: atom_id res chain seq x y z
N ASP A 1 -10.31 18.02 -3.44
CA ASP A 1 -11.58 17.98 -4.20
C ASP A 1 -12.49 16.78 -3.92
N LEU A 2 -11.97 15.62 -3.50
CA LEU A 2 -12.78 14.46 -3.13
C LEU A 2 -12.90 14.22 -1.62
N GLN A 3 -12.02 14.81 -0.81
CA GLN A 3 -12.04 14.65 0.64
C GLN A 3 -13.37 15.15 1.24
N GLY A 4 -13.95 14.36 2.13
CA GLY A 4 -15.22 14.67 2.79
C GLY A 4 -16.48 14.29 1.99
N LEU A 5 -16.37 13.90 0.71
CA LEU A 5 -17.50 13.43 -0.07
C LEU A 5 -17.73 11.93 0.12
N ASN A 6 -19.00 11.52 0.19
CA ASN A 6 -19.35 10.10 0.13
C ASN A 6 -19.27 9.59 -1.33
N LYS A 7 -19.38 8.27 -1.51
CA LYS A 7 -19.26 7.62 -2.83
C LYS A 7 -20.34 8.09 -3.82
N GLU A 8 -21.58 8.26 -3.35
CA GLU A 8 -22.70 8.63 -4.21
C GLU A 8 -22.56 10.05 -4.74
N ASP A 9 -22.22 11.00 -3.87
CA ASP A 9 -22.05 12.41 -4.27
C ASP A 9 -20.84 12.59 -5.18
N THR A 10 -19.78 11.82 -4.95
CA THR A 10 -18.61 11.78 -5.84
C THR A 10 -18.99 11.22 -7.22
N ALA A 11 -19.82 10.17 -7.27
CA ALA A 11 -20.30 9.59 -8.53
C ALA A 11 -21.27 10.52 -9.28
N LYS A 12 -22.14 11.25 -8.57
CA LYS A 12 -23.01 12.28 -9.17
C LYS A 12 -22.19 13.40 -9.82
N ARG A 13 -21.08 13.81 -9.19
CA ARG A 13 -20.26 14.93 -9.66
C ARG A 13 -19.31 14.55 -10.80
N TYR A 14 -18.73 13.35 -10.78
CA TYR A 14 -17.66 12.97 -11.70
C TYR A 14 -18.00 11.77 -12.59
N GLY A 15 -19.15 11.12 -12.40
CA GLY A 15 -19.57 9.93 -13.13
C GLY A 15 -19.11 8.62 -12.46
N ALA A 16 -19.98 7.61 -12.47
CA ALA A 16 -19.72 6.34 -11.80
C ALA A 16 -18.50 5.59 -12.38
N ASP A 17 -18.31 5.63 -13.71
CA ASP A 17 -17.18 4.97 -14.37
C ASP A 17 -15.85 5.62 -14.00
N GLN A 18 -15.81 6.95 -13.92
CA GLN A 18 -14.62 7.70 -13.50
C GLN A 18 -14.27 7.40 -12.04
N VAL A 19 -15.25 7.38 -11.14
CA VAL A 19 -15.04 7.02 -9.73
C VAL A 19 -14.59 5.57 -9.59
N LYS A 20 -15.13 4.67 -10.41
CA LYS A 20 -14.70 3.27 -10.44
C LYS A 20 -13.25 3.16 -10.93
N LEU A 21 -12.86 3.93 -11.96
CA LEU A 21 -11.49 3.99 -12.44
C LEU A 21 -10.53 4.44 -11.34
N TRP A 22 -10.79 5.55 -10.65
CA TRP A 22 -9.96 6.00 -9.53
C TRP A 22 -9.87 4.99 -8.37
N ARG A 23 -10.92 4.21 -8.14
CA ARG A 23 -10.95 3.20 -7.07
C ARG A 23 -10.27 1.88 -7.44
N ARG A 24 -10.10 1.60 -8.73
CA ARG A 24 -9.62 0.31 -9.24
C ARG A 24 -8.39 0.42 -10.14
N SER A 25 -7.79 1.59 -10.22
CA SER A 25 -6.55 1.81 -10.96
C SER A 25 -5.38 1.94 -10.00
N TYR A 26 -4.24 1.40 -10.43
CA TYR A 26 -2.97 1.55 -9.74
C TYR A 26 -2.38 2.97 -9.95
N ASP A 27 -2.50 3.49 -11.17
CA ASP A 27 -1.74 4.62 -11.69
C ASP A 27 -2.58 5.86 -12.01
N VAL A 28 -3.90 5.76 -12.16
CA VAL A 28 -4.79 6.89 -12.45
C VAL A 28 -5.20 7.59 -11.15
N PRO A 29 -4.71 8.82 -10.88
CA PRO A 29 -5.05 9.55 -9.68
C PRO A 29 -6.43 10.22 -9.79
N PRO A 30 -7.11 10.44 -8.67
CA PRO A 30 -8.21 11.40 -8.63
C PRO A 30 -7.71 12.85 -8.76
N PRO A 31 -8.59 13.82 -9.10
CA PRO A 31 -8.25 15.23 -9.16
C PRO A 31 -7.65 15.73 -7.85
N ASN A 32 -6.46 16.35 -7.95
CA ASN A 32 -5.72 16.87 -6.82
C ASN A 32 -5.44 15.84 -5.71
N GLY A 33 -5.34 14.56 -6.07
CA GLY A 33 -4.99 13.48 -5.15
C GLY A 33 -3.89 12.57 -5.70
N GLU A 34 -3.59 11.51 -4.95
CA GLU A 34 -2.56 10.54 -5.30
C GLU A 34 -3.18 9.24 -5.80
N SER A 35 -2.55 8.61 -6.80
CA SER A 35 -2.77 7.20 -7.14
C SER A 35 -1.99 6.30 -6.17
N LEU A 36 -2.21 4.98 -6.26
CA LEU A 36 -1.41 4.03 -5.49
C LEU A 36 0.05 4.03 -5.95
N GLU A 37 0.31 4.24 -7.24
CA GLU A 37 1.66 4.41 -7.79
C GLU A 37 2.37 5.63 -7.17
N LEU A 38 1.70 6.79 -7.11
CA LEU A 38 2.27 8.00 -6.50
C LEU A 38 2.55 7.79 -5.00
N THR A 39 1.65 7.09 -4.30
CA THR A 39 1.88 6.69 -2.90
C THR A 39 3.12 5.80 -2.79
N ALA A 40 3.26 4.80 -3.64
CA ALA A 40 4.40 3.89 -3.64
C ALA A 40 5.72 4.65 -3.92
N LYS A 41 5.72 5.59 -4.87
CA LYS A 41 6.89 6.43 -5.20
C LYS A 41 7.45 7.20 -4.01
N ARG A 42 6.61 7.61 -3.05
CA ARG A 42 7.08 8.25 -1.80
C ARG A 42 7.27 7.29 -0.63
N THR A 43 6.55 6.17 -0.59
CA THR A 43 6.62 5.19 0.51
C THR A 43 7.83 4.27 0.39
N LEU A 44 8.13 3.77 -0.82
CA LEU A 44 9.21 2.80 -1.02
C LEU A 44 10.62 3.35 -0.71
N PRO A 45 10.97 4.60 -1.06
CA PRO A 45 12.27 5.15 -0.64
C PRO A 45 12.45 5.24 0.87
N PHE A 46 11.37 5.46 1.63
CA PHE A 46 11.44 5.42 3.10
C PHE A 46 11.62 3.97 3.59
N PHE A 47 10.91 3.02 2.99
CA PHE A 47 11.09 1.59 3.28
C PHE A 47 12.54 1.15 3.06
N ASP A 48 13.14 1.45 1.90
CA ASP A 48 14.48 0.99 1.55
C ASP A 48 15.57 1.57 2.46
N ARG A 49 15.45 2.86 2.81
CA ARG A 49 16.44 3.56 3.63
C ARG A 49 16.31 3.21 5.11
N CYS A 50 15.09 3.27 5.64
CA CYS A 50 14.86 3.19 7.09
C CYS A 50 14.50 1.76 7.49
N ILE A 51 13.40 1.21 6.97
CA ILE A 51 12.87 -0.09 7.40
C ILE A 51 13.85 -1.22 7.02
N ALA A 52 14.20 -1.33 5.74
CA ALA A 52 15.16 -2.32 5.28
C ALA A 52 16.56 -2.08 5.86
N GLY A 53 16.92 -0.81 6.14
CA GLY A 53 18.15 -0.45 6.83
C GLY A 53 18.23 -0.97 8.26
N ASP A 54 17.13 -0.88 9.01
CA ASP A 54 17.03 -1.42 10.37
C ASP A 54 16.97 -2.96 10.37
N LEU A 55 16.27 -3.56 9.41
CA LEU A 55 16.23 -5.02 9.24
C LEU A 55 17.63 -5.59 8.99
N ARG A 56 18.44 -4.96 8.12
CA ARG A 56 19.85 -5.34 7.88
C ARG A 56 20.75 -5.22 9.11
N GLN A 57 20.36 -4.42 10.10
CA GLN A 57 21.04 -4.33 11.40
C GLN A 57 20.57 -5.39 12.41
N GLY A 58 19.70 -6.31 12.00
CA GLY A 58 19.13 -7.34 12.86
C GLY A 58 18.04 -6.83 13.81
N LYS A 59 17.47 -5.65 13.56
CA LYS A 59 16.39 -5.10 14.40
C LYS A 59 15.03 -5.67 13.98
N ASN A 60 14.13 -5.80 14.95
CA ASN A 60 12.71 -6.05 14.70
C ASN A 60 12.00 -4.72 14.44
N VAL A 61 11.24 -4.63 13.35
CA VAL A 61 10.54 -3.40 12.94
C VAL A 61 9.03 -3.60 12.96
N LEU A 62 8.31 -2.72 13.67
CA LEU A 62 6.85 -2.62 13.62
C LEU A 62 6.46 -1.42 12.75
N VAL A 63 5.66 -1.66 11.71
CA VAL A 63 5.12 -0.60 10.83
C VAL A 63 3.63 -0.42 11.11
N VAL A 64 3.27 0.76 11.61
CA VAL A 64 1.86 1.16 11.83
C VAL A 64 1.55 2.34 10.90
N ALA A 65 0.74 2.09 9.87
CA ALA A 65 0.36 3.09 8.88
C ALA A 65 -1.00 2.78 8.24
N HIS A 66 -1.32 3.48 7.15
CA HIS A 66 -2.61 3.39 6.46
C HIS A 66 -2.58 2.41 5.27
N GLY A 67 -3.77 2.07 4.76
CA GLY A 67 -3.97 1.07 3.71
C GLY A 67 -3.05 1.22 2.49
N ASN A 68 -3.01 2.38 1.82
CA ASN A 68 -2.21 2.53 0.58
C ASN A 68 -0.70 2.49 0.82
N SER A 69 -0.22 3.05 1.94
CA SER A 69 1.19 2.93 2.33
C SER A 69 1.56 1.48 2.64
N ASN A 70 0.72 0.77 3.41
CA ASN A 70 0.93 -0.64 3.72
C ASN A 70 0.86 -1.51 2.45
N ARG A 71 -0.12 -1.27 1.57
CA ARG A 71 -0.22 -1.94 0.26
C ARG A 71 1.02 -1.73 -0.58
N SER A 72 1.61 -0.52 -0.58
CA SER A 72 2.85 -0.26 -1.31
C SER A 72 4.01 -1.11 -0.79
N ILE A 73 4.14 -1.23 0.54
CA ILE A 73 5.16 -2.09 1.17
C ILE A 73 4.89 -3.57 0.86
N VAL A 74 3.65 -4.02 1.01
CA VAL A 74 3.27 -5.41 0.70
C VAL A 74 3.49 -5.74 -0.78
N MET A 75 3.16 -4.83 -1.68
CA MET A 75 3.44 -4.98 -3.11
C MET A 75 4.92 -5.22 -3.38
N ARG A 76 5.80 -4.49 -2.68
CA ARG A 76 7.26 -4.66 -2.82
C ARG A 76 7.74 -6.00 -2.27
N LEU A 77 7.25 -6.41 -1.09
CA LEU A 77 7.65 -7.64 -0.41
C LEU A 77 7.14 -8.90 -1.11
N ASP A 78 5.87 -8.90 -1.50
CA ASP A 78 5.21 -10.01 -2.19
C ASP A 78 5.41 -9.99 -3.72
N GLN A 79 6.14 -8.99 -4.24
CA GLN A 79 6.37 -8.78 -5.68
C GLN A 79 5.07 -8.73 -6.51
N LEU A 80 4.05 -8.06 -5.97
CA LEU A 80 2.75 -7.95 -6.63
C LEU A 80 2.81 -6.97 -7.80
N THR A 81 2.06 -7.28 -8.86
CA THR A 81 1.76 -6.35 -9.95
C THR A 81 0.79 -5.25 -9.49
N GLY A 82 0.68 -4.18 -10.28
CA GLY A 82 -0.29 -3.10 -10.04
C GLY A 82 -1.73 -3.59 -9.92
N GLU A 83 -2.12 -4.59 -10.73
CA GLU A 83 -3.46 -5.19 -10.68
C GLU A 83 -3.67 -6.00 -9.40
N GLN A 84 -2.68 -6.81 -9.00
CA GLN A 84 -2.76 -7.63 -7.80
C GLN A 84 -2.82 -6.78 -6.52
N VAL A 85 -2.04 -5.69 -6.44
CA VAL A 85 -2.06 -4.81 -5.25
C VAL A 85 -3.38 -4.03 -5.13
N VAL A 86 -4.02 -3.67 -6.25
CA VAL A 86 -5.34 -3.01 -6.23
C VAL A 86 -6.40 -3.94 -5.67
N ALA A 87 -6.30 -5.24 -5.95
CA ALA A 87 -7.21 -6.26 -5.42
C ALA A 87 -6.87 -6.71 -3.98
N LEU A 88 -5.72 -6.30 -3.44
CA LEU A 88 -5.28 -6.69 -2.10
C LEU A 88 -6.13 -6.01 -1.02
N GLU A 89 -6.81 -6.79 -0.21
CA GLU A 89 -7.51 -6.31 0.98
C GLU A 89 -6.69 -6.65 2.24
N LEU A 90 -6.27 -5.61 2.96
CA LEU A 90 -5.58 -5.74 4.23
C LEU A 90 -6.61 -5.62 5.36
N ALA A 91 -6.74 -6.66 6.17
CA ALA A 91 -7.63 -6.65 7.32
C ALA A 91 -7.22 -5.55 8.33
N THR A 92 -8.19 -4.79 8.82
CA THR A 92 -7.96 -3.77 9.84
C THR A 92 -7.69 -4.44 11.19
N GLY A 93 -6.59 -4.08 11.84
CA GLY A 93 -6.26 -4.55 13.20
C GLY A 93 -5.66 -5.95 13.28
N ALA A 94 -5.47 -6.65 12.15
CA ALA A 94 -4.79 -7.94 12.10
C ALA A 94 -3.30 -7.74 11.75
N PRO A 95 -2.35 -8.11 12.62
CA PRO A 95 -0.93 -7.98 12.33
C PRO A 95 -0.50 -8.91 11.19
N LEU A 96 0.17 -8.36 10.17
CA LEU A 96 0.80 -9.12 9.10
C LEU A 96 2.31 -9.19 9.37
N VAL A 97 2.79 -10.40 9.65
CA VAL A 97 4.18 -10.65 10.05
C VAL A 97 4.96 -11.21 8.86
N TYR A 98 6.09 -10.58 8.58
CA TYR A 98 7.08 -11.05 7.61
C TYR A 98 8.35 -11.47 8.33
N GLU A 99 8.89 -12.62 7.97
CA GLU A 99 10.28 -12.95 8.25
C GLU A 99 11.10 -12.56 7.02
N ILE A 100 12.05 -11.66 7.21
CA ILE A 100 12.92 -11.15 6.16
C ILE A 100 14.32 -11.71 6.36
N ALA A 101 15.02 -12.01 5.26
CA ALA A 101 16.42 -12.40 5.30
C ALA A 101 17.33 -11.22 5.67
N ASP A 102 18.58 -11.54 5.95
CA ASP A 102 19.56 -10.59 6.49
C ASP A 102 19.93 -9.49 5.47
N ASP A 103 19.52 -9.64 4.20
CA ASP A 103 19.62 -8.61 3.16
C ASP A 103 18.60 -7.45 3.33
N GLY A 104 17.62 -7.63 4.23
CA GLY A 104 16.54 -6.69 4.50
C GLY A 104 15.50 -6.58 3.37
N ALA A 105 15.48 -7.54 2.43
CA ALA A 105 14.61 -7.50 1.26
C ALA A 105 13.94 -8.85 0.94
N THR A 106 14.63 -9.97 1.12
CA THR A 106 14.12 -11.29 0.74
C THR A 106 13.15 -11.80 1.79
N VAL A 107 11.91 -12.07 1.39
CA VAL A 107 10.89 -12.65 2.28
C VAL A 107 11.13 -14.15 2.44
N LYS A 108 11.36 -14.60 3.68
CA LYS A 108 11.46 -16.02 4.06
C LYS A 108 10.09 -16.62 4.34
N SER A 109 9.24 -15.89 5.05
CA SER A 109 7.88 -16.32 5.37
C SER A 109 6.94 -15.13 5.61
N LYS A 110 5.64 -15.40 5.50
CA LYS A 110 4.56 -14.44 5.71
C LYS A 110 3.42 -15.13 6.45
N ARG A 111 2.89 -14.49 7.50
CA ARG A 111 1.71 -14.98 8.24
C ARG A 111 0.88 -13.83 8.80
N VAL A 112 -0.42 -14.05 8.95
CA VAL A 112 -1.32 -13.15 9.68
C VAL A 112 -1.44 -13.68 11.12
N LEU A 113 -1.33 -12.79 12.10
CA LEU A 113 -1.62 -13.13 13.49
C LEU A 113 -3.12 -12.95 13.75
N GLY A 114 -3.73 -13.98 14.34
CA GLY A 114 -5.15 -14.06 14.70
C GLY A 114 -5.40 -15.22 15.65
#